data_AF-A0A924PF42-F1
#
_entry.id   AF-A0A924PF42-F1
#
_cell.length_a   1.000
_cell.length_b   1.000
_cell.length_c   1.000
_cell.angle_alpha   90.00
_cell.angle_beta   90.00
_cell.angle_gamma   90.00
#
_symmetry.space_group_name_H-M   'P 1'
#
loop_
_entity.id
_entity.type
_entity.pdbx_description
1 polymer ?
#
loop_
_entity_poly.entity_id
_entity_poly.type
_entity_poly.pdbx_seq_one_letter_code
_entity_poly.pdbx_strand_id
1 'polypeptide(L)'
;MKIQLSKDAVCGIIEIPKGDYLASLGSDNGQIVLVGGGRDFKIPAVRRRANVKTKRTTVTFSGGGGKIWSLVIASPKLGEWISMIQYKD
;
A
#
# COMPACT_ATOMS: atom_id res chain seq x y z
N MET A 1 3.20 6.10 7.47
CA MET A 1 2.29 7.20 7.04
C MET A 1 0.89 6.63 6.91
N LYS A 2 -0.16 7.42 7.15
CA LYS A 2 -1.54 6.94 7.28
C LYS A 2 -2.26 6.89 5.93
N ILE A 3 -3.02 5.83 5.67
CA ILE A 3 -3.97 5.70 4.56
C ILE A 3 -5.36 5.36 5.14
N GLN A 4 -6.41 5.74 4.43
CA GLN A 4 -7.78 5.45 4.82
C GLN A 4 -8.48 4.65 3.72
N LEU A 5 -9.02 3.49 4.09
CA LEU A 5 -9.89 2.69 3.24
C LEU A 5 -11.33 3.02 3.60
N SER A 6 -12.10 3.57 2.64
CA SER A 6 -13.50 3.94 2.86
C SER A 6 -14.45 2.74 2.80
N LYS A 7 -14.02 1.64 2.19
CA LYS A 7 -14.73 0.38 2.06
C LYS A 7 -13.79 -0.78 2.37
N ASP A 8 -14.40 -1.93 2.65
CA ASP A 8 -13.65 -3.18 2.70
C ASP A 8 -12.99 -3.41 1.35
N ALA A 9 -11.80 -3.98 1.39
CA ALA A 9 -10.94 -4.11 0.24
C ALA A 9 -10.28 -5.49 0.20
N VAL A 10 -9.70 -5.81 -0.94
CA VAL A 10 -8.90 -7.00 -1.15
C VAL A 10 -7.61 -6.64 -1.89
N CYS A 11 -6.52 -7.30 -1.52
CA CYS A 11 -5.26 -7.26 -2.25
C CYS A 11 -4.76 -8.71 -2.45
N GLY A 12 -4.87 -9.22 -3.67
CA GLY A 12 -4.65 -10.65 -3.94
C GLY A 12 -5.69 -11.51 -3.20
N ILE A 13 -5.24 -12.29 -2.23
CA ILE A 13 -6.10 -13.13 -1.37
C ILE A 13 -6.37 -12.50 0.01
N ILE A 14 -5.83 -11.32 0.28
CA ILE A 14 -5.86 -10.70 1.61
C ILE A 14 -7.04 -9.74 1.68
N GLU A 15 -7.97 -10.03 2.59
CA GLU A 15 -9.08 -9.13 2.90
C GLU A 15 -8.65 -8.08 3.93
N ILE A 16 -9.00 -6.82 3.64
CA ILE A 16 -8.63 -5.65 4.43
C ILE A 16 -9.92 -4.88 4.73
N PRO A 17 -10.40 -4.86 5.98
CA PRO A 17 -11.58 -4.09 6.35
C PRO A 17 -11.42 -2.60 6.04
N LYS A 18 -12.54 -1.88 5.97
CA LYS A 18 -12.52 -0.41 5.97
C LYS A 18 -11.89 0.11 7.26
N GLY A 19 -11.16 1.22 7.16
CA GLY A 19 -10.55 1.84 8.32
C GLY A 19 -9.27 2.59 8.01
N ASP A 20 -8.59 2.95 9.08
CA ASP A 20 -7.36 3.71 9.07
C ASP A 20 -6.15 2.79 9.27
N TYR A 21 -5.16 2.93 8.40
CA TYR A 21 -3.99 2.07 8.39
C TYR A 21 -2.70 2.88 8.31
N LEU A 22 -1.69 2.45 9.05
CA LEU A 22 -0.31 2.88 8.85
C LEU A 22 0.33 1.97 7.82
N ALA A 23 0.72 2.55 6.68
CA ALA A 23 1.46 1.84 5.64
C ALA A 23 2.97 1.96 5.87
N SER A 24 3.66 0.83 5.78
CA SER A 24 5.11 0.71 5.87
C SER A 24 5.63 -0.34 4.88
N LEU A 25 6.89 -0.21 4.47
CA LEU A 25 7.53 -1.22 3.63
C LEU A 25 8.10 -2.32 4.52
N GLY A 26 7.78 -3.59 4.24
CA GLY A 26 8.55 -4.71 4.80
C GLY A 26 9.96 -4.68 4.24
N SER A 27 10.96 -4.98 5.07
CA SER A 27 12.36 -4.67 4.77
C SER A 27 12.84 -5.22 3.41
N ASP A 28 12.43 -6.43 2.98
CA ASP A 28 12.89 -7.00 1.69
C ASP A 28 11.93 -8.01 1.03
N ASN A 29 10.67 -8.10 1.48
CA ASN A 29 9.85 -9.29 1.23
C ASN A 29 8.87 -9.13 0.05
N GLY A 30 8.94 -8.03 -0.70
CA GLY A 30 7.92 -7.70 -1.69
C GLY A 30 6.53 -7.51 -1.08
N GLN A 31 6.49 -6.95 0.13
CA GLN A 31 5.26 -6.74 0.88
C GLN A 31 5.19 -5.33 1.46
N ILE A 32 3.99 -4.74 1.42
CA ILE A 32 3.65 -3.56 2.19
C ILE A 32 2.87 -4.04 3.42
N VAL A 33 3.21 -3.51 4.59
CA VAL A 33 2.51 -3.82 5.84
C VAL A 33 1.56 -2.67 6.14
N LEU A 34 0.28 -3.01 6.25
CA LEU A 34 -0.77 -2.13 6.75
C LEU A 34 -1.06 -2.49 8.21
N VAL A 35 -0.78 -1.56 9.13
CA VAL A 35 -1.03 -1.72 10.56
C VAL A 35 -2.27 -0.91 10.92
N GLY A 36 -3.35 -1.56 11.35
CA GLY A 36 -4.61 -0.88 11.67
C GLY A 36 -5.75 -1.83 11.98
N GLY A 37 -6.79 -1.36 12.67
CA GLY A 37 -7.94 -2.21 13.03
C GLY A 37 -7.58 -3.40 13.95
N GLY A 38 -6.54 -3.25 14.77
CA GLY A 38 -6.10 -4.25 15.75
C GLY A 38 -5.25 -5.40 15.17
N ARG A 39 -4.86 -5.36 13.90
CA ARG A 39 -3.99 -6.37 13.29
C ARG A 39 -3.12 -5.81 12.16
N ASP A 40 -2.16 -6.62 11.73
CA ASP A 40 -1.25 -6.31 10.63
C ASP A 40 -1.64 -7.07 9.36
N PHE A 41 -1.71 -6.38 8.23
CA PHE A 41 -2.00 -6.95 6.92
C PHE A 41 -0.77 -6.82 6.03
N LYS A 42 -0.20 -7.96 5.61
CA LYS A 42 0.99 -8.01 4.75
C LYS A 42 0.58 -8.16 3.29
N ILE A 43 0.34 -7.06 2.60
CA ILE A 43 -0.17 -7.08 1.24
C ILE A 43 0.97 -7.23 0.22
N PRO A 44 0.76 -8.00 -0.87
CA PRO A 44 1.77 -8.15 -1.92
C PRO A 44 2.05 -6.81 -2.60
N ALA A 45 3.32 -6.54 -2.87
CA ALA A 45 3.77 -5.32 -3.54
C ALA A 45 4.86 -5.64 -4.55
N VAL A 46 4.83 -4.91 -5.67
CA VAL A 46 5.80 -5.05 -6.76
C VAL A 46 6.73 -3.85 -6.75
N ARG A 47 8.03 -4.10 -6.89
CA ARG A 47 9.02 -3.02 -7.04
C ARG A 47 8.86 -2.39 -8.41
N ARG A 48 8.72 -1.06 -8.47
CA ARG A 48 8.68 -0.31 -9.73
C ARG A 48 9.90 0.58 -9.88
N ARG A 49 10.28 0.86 -11.13
CA ARG A 49 11.41 1.75 -11.42
C ARG A 49 10.97 3.18 -11.09
N ALA A 50 11.59 3.78 -10.08
CA ALA A 50 11.32 5.17 -9.75
C ALA A 50 11.85 6.07 -10.86
N ASN A 51 10.96 6.86 -11.48
CA ASN A 51 11.38 7.88 -12.45
C ASN A 51 12.13 9.05 -11.80
N VAL A 52 11.94 9.25 -10.49
CA VAL A 52 12.55 10.34 -9.71
C VAL A 52 13.14 9.78 -8.42
N LYS A 53 14.41 10.09 -8.13
CA LYS A 53 15.02 9.75 -6.83
C LYS A 53 14.33 10.55 -5.72
N THR A 54 13.55 9.88 -4.87
CA THR A 54 12.96 10.52 -3.69
C THR A 54 14.03 10.74 -2.61
N LYS A 55 13.99 11.89 -1.93
CA LYS A 55 14.86 12.21 -0.79
C LYS A 55 14.28 11.76 0.56
N ARG A 56 12.99 11.45 0.62
CA ARG A 56 12.27 11.06 1.84
C ARG A 56 11.32 9.90 1.53
N THR A 57 10.97 9.13 2.56
CA THR A 57 9.95 8.09 2.41
C THR A 57 8.59 8.75 2.20
N THR A 58 7.95 8.50 1.07
CA THR A 58 6.61 8.96 0.76
C THR A 58 5.66 7.77 0.62
N VAL A 59 4.39 7.99 0.93
CA VAL A 59 3.30 7.03 0.77
C VAL A 59 2.19 7.77 0.06
N THR A 60 1.78 7.23 -1.08
CA THR A 60 0.70 7.77 -1.91
C THR A 60 -0.37 6.72 -2.03
N PHE A 61 -1.60 7.08 -1.72
CA PHE A 61 -2.76 6.23 -1.93
C PHE A 61 -3.71 6.95 -2.88
N SER A 62 -3.89 6.40 -4.07
CA SER A 62 -4.60 7.09 -5.16
C SER A 62 -5.46 6.11 -5.96
N GLY A 63 -6.66 6.53 -6.34
CA GLY A 63 -7.53 5.75 -7.21
C GLY A 63 -6.92 5.57 -8.60
N GLY A 64 -6.88 4.33 -9.10
CA GLY A 64 -6.50 3.99 -10.47
C GLY A 64 -7.68 4.00 -11.45
N GLY A 65 -8.88 4.36 -10.98
CA GLY A 65 -10.14 4.28 -11.72
C GLY A 65 -11.03 3.12 -11.24
N GLY A 66 -12.33 3.35 -11.16
CA GLY A 66 -13.30 2.35 -10.68
C GLY A 66 -13.05 1.93 -9.22
N LYS A 67 -12.98 0.62 -8.98
CA LYS A 67 -12.78 0.02 -7.65
C LYS A 67 -11.32 -0.16 -7.25
N ILE A 68 -10.38 0.13 -8.17
CA ILE A 68 -8.96 -0.17 -7.97
C ILE A 68 -8.23 1.06 -7.45
N TRP A 69 -7.47 0.86 -6.38
CA TRP A 69 -6.63 1.85 -5.73
C TRP A 69 -5.18 1.38 -5.71
N SER A 70 -4.28 2.33 -5.94
CA SER A 70 -2.83 2.10 -5.95
C SER A 70 -2.25 2.65 -4.66
N LEU A 71 -1.58 1.78 -3.89
CA LEU A 71 -0.76 2.18 -2.77
C LEU A 71 0.71 2.14 -3.19
N VAL A 72 1.35 3.31 -3.19
CA VAL A 72 2.75 3.48 -3.56
C VAL A 72 3.55 3.90 -2.33
N ILE A 73 4.65 3.20 -2.05
CA ILE A 73 5.65 3.63 -1.07
C ILE A 73 6.97 3.86 -1.81
N ALA A 74 7.45 5.11 -1.80
CA ALA A 74 8.76 5.45 -2.35
C ALA A 74 9.73 5.74 -1.21
N SER A 75 10.85 5.01 -1.14
CA SER A 75 11.89 5.15 -0.12
C SER A 75 13.25 5.42 -0.78
N PRO A 76 14.08 6.33 -0.23
CA PRO A 76 15.43 6.58 -0.75
C PRO A 76 16.32 5.32 -0.73
N LYS A 77 16.13 4.45 0.26
CA LYS A 77 16.95 3.24 0.45
C LYS A 77 16.37 2.02 -0.25
N LEU A 78 15.05 1.85 -0.20
CA LEU A 78 14.38 0.63 -0.67
C LEU A 78 13.79 0.76 -2.09
N GLY A 79 13.85 1.97 -2.67
CA GLY A 79 13.24 2.26 -3.95
C GLY A 79 11.73 2.42 -3.84
N GLU A 80 11.05 2.25 -4.97
CA GLU A 80 9.61 2.47 -5.07
C GLU A 80 8.85 1.16 -5.25
N TRP A 81 7.77 1.02 -4.50
CA TRP A 81 6.96 -0.18 -4.43
C TRP A 81 5.49 0.18 -4.57
N ILE A 82 4.75 -0.65 -5.29
CA ILE A 82 3.32 -0.46 -5.54
C ILE A 82 2.54 -1.73 -5.19
N SER A 83 1.39 -1.55 -4.54
CA SER A 83 0.39 -2.58 -4.31
C SER A 83 -0.96 -2.12 -4.84
N MET A 84 -1.72 -3.05 -5.40
CA MET A 84 -3.05 -2.80 -5.96
C MET A 84 -4.10 -3.31 -4.99
N ILE A 85 -4.92 -2.39 -4.49
CA ILE A 85 -6.00 -2.65 -3.53
C ILE A 85 -7.33 -2.46 -4.25
N GLN A 86 -8.22 -3.44 -4.22
CA GLN A 86 -9.53 -3.38 -4.86
C GLN A 86 -10.62 -3.27 -3.80
N TYR A 87 -11.48 -2.26 -3.88
CA TYR A 87 -12.65 -2.18 -3.01
C TYR A 87 -13.67 -3.26 -3.37
N LYS A 88 -14.22 -3.86 -2.31
CA LYS A 88 -15.41 -4.70 -2.36
C LYS A 88 -16.63 -3.80 -2.58
N ASP A 89 -17.69 -4.38 -3.13
CA ASP A 89 -18.97 -3.68 -3.35
C ASP A 89 -19.61 -3.22 -2.04
#